data_AF-A0A840H841-F1
#
_entry.id   AF-A0A840H841-F1
#
_cell.length_a   1.000
_cell.length_b   1.000
_cell.length_c   1.000
_cell.angle_alpha   90.00
_cell.angle_beta   90.00
_cell.angle_gamma   90.00
#
_symmetry.space_group_name_H-M   'P 1'
#
loop_
_entity.id
_entity.type
_entity.pdbx_description
1 polymer ?
#
loop_
_entity_poly.entity_id
_entity_poly.type
_entity_poly.pdbx_seq_one_letter_code
_entity_poly.pdbx_strand_id
1 'polypeptide(L)'
;MSEETDFETTGIGRREVLLTAGAMLAGMAATNPAAANAQGAPRPASVARDSAPLGARLQGVQHFGVTVQNMNRAFEFYTEVLGGTEIFRDGDFQGEPIHNTLLTDQEIEARERHVNPRTIGVPDLRGGTQRLDVRFVQFDNVVIELLQYRDAGQPSGSGDSFAEARDHMSPAFPRSMHICFYVRDDVDFNKFIHDLEAESARRGMTQVRANRVITVTSEQQRRAAPMEANTNRITQGLSEGWELIYCKGPEGEQLEFVKALGPVKKRFSDALAARQQRG
;
A
#
# COMPACT_ATOMS: atom_id res chain seq x y z
N MET A 1 -32.10 -38.27 -33.14
CA MET A 1 -31.62 -37.53 -34.32
C MET A 1 -32.09 -36.09 -34.13
N SER A 2 -31.37 -35.25 -33.37
CA SER A 2 -30.10 -34.54 -33.68
C SER A 2 -30.28 -33.40 -34.67
N GLU A 3 -30.17 -32.18 -34.14
CA GLU A 3 -29.72 -30.89 -34.70
C GLU A 3 -29.96 -29.88 -33.55
N GLU A 4 -29.04 -29.62 -32.62
CA GLU A 4 -27.66 -29.09 -32.70
C GLU A 4 -27.63 -27.63 -33.17
N THR A 5 -27.69 -26.72 -32.20
CA THR A 5 -27.29 -25.31 -32.33
C THR A 5 -25.88 -25.15 -31.79
N ASP A 6 -24.95 -24.82 -32.69
CA ASP A 6 -23.58 -24.43 -32.42
C ASP A 6 -23.51 -23.16 -31.55
N PHE A 7 -22.79 -23.26 -30.44
CA PHE A 7 -22.05 -22.13 -29.87
C PHE A 7 -20.60 -22.55 -29.76
N GLU A 8 -19.83 -22.16 -30.77
CA GLU A 8 -18.39 -22.39 -30.84
C GLU A 8 -17.66 -21.60 -29.76
N THR A 9 -17.05 -22.38 -28.88
CA THR A 9 -15.92 -22.09 -28.01
C THR A 9 -14.74 -21.51 -28.81
N THR A 10 -14.47 -20.21 -28.70
CA THR A 10 -13.13 -19.68 -29.04
C THR A 10 -12.29 -19.57 -27.79
N GLY A 11 -11.47 -20.60 -27.58
CA GLY A 11 -10.40 -20.60 -26.60
C GLY A 11 -9.37 -19.52 -26.92
N ILE A 12 -9.22 -18.57 -26.00
CA ILE A 12 -8.05 -17.69 -25.96
C ILE A 12 -6.96 -18.43 -25.19
N GLY A 13 -5.83 -18.63 -25.86
CA GLY A 13 -4.78 -19.57 -25.52
C GLY A 13 -4.04 -19.29 -24.20
N ARG A 14 -3.60 -20.40 -23.59
CA ARG A 14 -2.84 -20.54 -22.33
C ARG A 14 -1.42 -19.94 -22.34
N ARG A 15 -1.20 -18.71 -22.82
CA ARG A 15 0.15 -18.10 -22.71
C ARG A 15 0.22 -16.58 -22.66
N GLU A 16 -0.81 -15.89 -22.17
CA GLU A 16 -0.82 -14.42 -22.23
C GLU A 16 -1.66 -13.75 -21.13
N VAL A 17 -1.32 -13.94 -19.84
CA VAL A 17 -1.89 -13.12 -18.73
C VAL A 17 -0.84 -12.74 -17.65
N LEU A 18 0.46 -12.85 -17.90
CA LEU A 18 1.50 -12.54 -16.88
C LEU A 18 2.50 -11.47 -17.31
N LEU A 19 2.02 -10.40 -17.96
CA LEU A 19 2.84 -9.21 -18.23
C LEU A 19 2.15 -7.86 -17.94
N THR A 20 1.02 -7.82 -17.25
CA THR A 20 0.28 -6.56 -17.02
C THR A 20 0.35 -6.10 -15.55
N ALA A 21 1.57 -6.02 -15.00
CA ALA A 21 1.85 -5.23 -13.79
C ALA A 21 3.23 -4.56 -13.85
N GLY A 22 3.79 -4.38 -15.05
CA GLY A 22 5.10 -3.78 -15.28
C GLY A 22 5.04 -2.71 -16.35
N ALA A 23 5.40 -1.49 -15.96
CA ALA A 23 5.66 -0.30 -16.79
C ALA A 23 4.45 0.43 -17.39
N MET A 24 4.03 1.52 -16.73
CA MET A 24 3.60 2.73 -17.43
C MET A 24 4.02 3.99 -16.65
N LEU A 25 5.22 4.50 -16.96
CA LEU A 25 5.53 5.93 -16.95
C LEU A 25 6.48 6.18 -18.13
N ALA A 26 5.90 6.52 -19.28
CA ALA A 26 6.61 7.13 -20.39
C ALA A 26 6.03 8.54 -20.59
N GLY A 27 6.79 9.54 -20.15
CA GLY A 27 6.50 10.95 -20.37
C GLY A 27 7.62 11.61 -21.16
N MET A 28 7.23 12.12 -22.33
CA MET A 28 7.81 13.22 -23.13
C MET A 28 8.45 12.82 -24.47
N ALA A 29 7.71 13.16 -25.53
CA ALA A 29 8.19 13.29 -26.90
C ALA A 29 8.84 14.66 -27.10
N ALA A 30 10.01 14.68 -27.73
CA ALA A 30 10.48 15.81 -28.54
C ALA A 30 11.22 15.25 -29.76
N THR A 31 10.82 15.71 -30.93
CA THR A 31 11.23 15.29 -32.27
C THR A 31 12.61 15.79 -32.67
N ASN A 32 13.41 14.96 -33.34
CA ASN A 32 14.20 15.38 -34.53
C ASN A 32 14.77 14.15 -35.28
N PRO A 33 14.64 14.06 -36.61
CA PRO A 33 15.23 12.99 -37.42
C PRO A 33 16.53 13.46 -38.08
N ALA A 34 17.62 12.71 -37.92
CA ALA A 34 18.62 12.43 -38.96
C ALA A 34 19.84 11.73 -38.36
N ALA A 35 20.13 10.53 -38.88
CA ALA A 35 21.42 10.07 -39.38
C ALA A 35 21.60 8.56 -39.13
N ALA A 36 21.77 7.84 -40.24
CA ALA A 36 22.08 6.43 -40.31
C ALA A 36 23.54 6.11 -39.95
N ASN A 37 23.78 4.82 -39.70
CA ASN A 37 25.04 4.07 -39.61
C ASN A 37 25.80 4.09 -38.27
N ALA A 38 25.76 2.97 -37.57
CA ALA A 38 26.90 2.04 -37.50
C ALA A 38 26.51 0.73 -36.79
N GLN A 39 26.75 -0.40 -37.46
CA GLN A 39 26.73 -1.72 -36.85
C GLN A 39 27.93 -1.87 -35.91
N GLY A 40 27.63 -2.20 -34.66
CA GLY A 40 28.58 -2.55 -33.61
C GLY A 40 27.76 -2.84 -32.36
N ALA A 41 27.15 -4.03 -32.32
CA ALA A 41 26.16 -4.37 -31.30
C ALA A 41 26.74 -4.24 -29.88
N PRO A 42 26.20 -3.35 -29.02
CA PRO A 42 26.37 -3.51 -27.60
C PRO A 42 25.23 -4.43 -27.13
N ARG A 43 25.55 -5.70 -26.85
CA ARG A 43 24.80 -6.46 -25.84
C ARG A 43 25.65 -6.48 -24.55
N PRO A 44 25.45 -5.56 -23.57
CA PRO A 44 26.08 -5.80 -22.27
C PRO A 44 25.29 -5.37 -21.02
N ALA A 45 24.10 -4.78 -21.11
CA ALA A 45 23.46 -4.19 -19.92
C ALA A 45 22.49 -5.12 -19.18
N SER A 46 21.64 -5.88 -19.88
CA SER A 46 20.60 -6.70 -19.25
C SER A 46 21.14 -7.99 -18.63
N VAL A 47 21.91 -8.77 -19.39
CA VAL A 47 22.52 -10.05 -18.91
C VAL A 47 23.47 -9.80 -17.73
N ALA A 48 24.15 -8.66 -17.71
CA ALA A 48 25.02 -8.26 -16.60
C ALA A 48 24.23 -7.93 -15.32
N ARG A 49 23.03 -7.35 -15.44
CA ARG A 49 22.15 -7.06 -14.29
C ARG A 49 21.53 -8.32 -13.72
N ASP A 50 21.13 -9.26 -14.57
CA ASP A 50 20.55 -10.55 -14.13
C ASP A 50 21.55 -11.41 -13.34
N SER A 51 22.86 -11.15 -13.50
CA SER A 51 23.93 -11.83 -12.75
C SER A 51 24.49 -10.99 -11.60
N ALA A 52 24.05 -9.73 -11.44
CA ALA A 52 24.54 -8.83 -10.38
C ALA A 52 24.15 -9.33 -8.97
N PRO A 53 24.75 -8.81 -7.89
CA PRO A 53 24.28 -9.07 -6.54
C PRO A 53 22.78 -8.75 -6.39
N LEU A 54 22.04 -9.52 -5.59
CA LEU A 54 20.57 -9.43 -5.49
C LEU A 54 20.07 -7.99 -5.28
N GLY A 55 20.69 -7.23 -4.37
CA GLY A 55 20.30 -5.85 -4.10
C GLY A 55 20.52 -4.88 -5.28
N ALA A 56 21.42 -5.20 -6.21
CA ALA A 56 21.63 -4.42 -7.43
C ALA A 56 20.63 -4.75 -8.55
N ARG A 57 19.85 -5.83 -8.40
CA ARG A 57 18.76 -6.19 -9.31
C ARG A 57 17.46 -5.45 -9.00
N LEU A 58 17.31 -5.00 -7.74
CA LEU A 58 16.15 -4.23 -7.31
C LEU A 58 16.27 -2.78 -7.76
N GLN A 59 15.20 -2.28 -8.38
CA GLN A 59 15.10 -0.85 -8.70
C GLN A 59 14.67 -0.03 -7.48
N GLY A 60 13.74 -0.55 -6.68
CA GLY A 60 13.20 0.13 -5.50
C GLY A 60 11.95 -0.58 -4.95
N VAL A 61 11.27 0.09 -4.03
CA VAL A 61 9.94 -0.30 -3.57
C VAL A 61 8.91 0.24 -4.56
N GLN A 62 7.98 -0.60 -5.03
CA GLN A 62 6.93 -0.19 -5.96
C GLN A 62 5.67 0.27 -5.18
N HIS A 63 5.16 -0.58 -4.28
CA HIS A 63 3.99 -0.31 -3.45
C HIS A 63 4.13 -0.93 -2.06
N PHE A 64 3.23 -0.52 -1.16
CA PHE A 64 2.90 -1.25 0.07
C PHE A 64 1.45 -1.72 -0.01
N GLY A 65 1.22 -2.99 0.35
CA GLY A 65 -0.12 -3.57 0.45
C GLY A 65 -0.76 -3.33 1.82
N VAL A 66 -2.02 -2.95 1.84
CA VAL A 66 -2.86 -2.78 3.02
C VAL A 66 -4.13 -3.60 2.86
N THR A 67 -4.28 -4.65 3.66
CA THR A 67 -5.53 -5.40 3.71
C THR A 67 -6.57 -4.61 4.48
N VAL A 68 -7.74 -4.39 3.88
CA VAL A 68 -8.82 -3.56 4.40
C VAL A 68 -10.07 -4.37 4.67
N GLN A 69 -10.91 -3.93 5.60
CA GLN A 69 -12.24 -4.53 5.81
C GLN A 69 -13.22 -4.01 4.77
N ASN A 70 -13.19 -2.70 4.50
CA ASN A 70 -14.07 -2.06 3.54
C ASN A 70 -13.27 -1.28 2.49
N MET A 71 -13.24 -1.79 1.27
CA MET A 71 -12.47 -1.20 0.17
C MET A 71 -12.95 0.21 -0.20
N ASN A 72 -14.26 0.47 -0.27
CA ASN A 72 -14.76 1.80 -0.64
C ASN A 72 -14.42 2.86 0.41
N ARG A 73 -14.54 2.54 1.71
CA ARG A 73 -14.18 3.45 2.80
C ARG A 73 -12.68 3.75 2.82
N ALA A 74 -11.85 2.71 2.72
CA ALA A 74 -10.41 2.89 2.65
C ALA A 74 -10.04 3.72 1.41
N PHE A 75 -10.60 3.39 0.24
CA PHE A 75 -10.35 4.12 -0.99
C PHE A 75 -10.73 5.61 -0.86
N GLU A 76 -11.90 5.93 -0.30
CA GLU A 76 -12.31 7.31 -0.03
C GLU A 76 -11.31 8.02 0.90
N PHE A 77 -10.83 7.36 1.95
CA PHE A 77 -9.82 7.96 2.83
C PHE A 77 -8.51 8.28 2.11
N TYR A 78 -7.93 7.31 1.41
CA TYR A 78 -6.63 7.49 0.75
C TYR A 78 -6.69 8.48 -0.42
N THR A 79 -7.86 8.68 -1.02
CA THR A 79 -8.04 9.63 -2.14
C THR A 79 -8.59 10.98 -1.68
N GLU A 80 -9.76 10.99 -1.06
CA GLU A 80 -10.49 12.21 -0.75
C GLU A 80 -10.03 12.90 0.54
N VAL A 81 -9.48 12.16 1.51
CA VAL A 81 -8.96 12.74 2.75
C VAL A 81 -7.46 13.02 2.63
N LEU A 82 -6.69 12.05 2.12
CA LEU A 82 -5.23 12.17 2.02
C LEU A 82 -4.73 12.74 0.69
N GLY A 83 -5.60 12.85 -0.33
CA GLY A 83 -5.25 13.47 -1.62
C GLY A 83 -4.52 12.55 -2.60
N GLY A 84 -4.55 11.23 -2.40
CA GLY A 84 -3.99 10.27 -3.33
C GLY A 84 -4.80 10.18 -4.64
N THR A 85 -4.16 9.72 -5.71
CA THR A 85 -4.81 9.54 -7.03
C THR A 85 -4.99 8.07 -7.36
N GLU A 86 -6.19 7.63 -7.75
CA GLU A 86 -6.40 6.27 -8.23
C GLU A 86 -5.61 6.03 -9.53
N ILE A 87 -4.80 4.97 -9.55
CA ILE A 87 -4.11 4.51 -10.76
C ILE A 87 -5.05 3.59 -11.54
N PHE A 88 -5.49 2.51 -10.90
CA PHE A 88 -6.50 1.58 -11.42
C PHE A 88 -7.11 0.75 -10.28
N ARG A 89 -8.17 0.02 -10.63
CA ARG A 89 -8.79 -1.02 -9.81
C ARG A 89 -8.94 -2.29 -10.62
N ASP A 90 -8.82 -3.43 -9.96
CA ASP A 90 -9.10 -4.75 -10.52
C ASP A 90 -9.59 -5.67 -9.41
N GLY A 91 -10.09 -6.85 -9.73
CA GLY A 91 -10.53 -7.78 -8.70
C GLY A 91 -11.14 -9.06 -9.23
N ASP A 92 -11.92 -9.70 -8.35
CA ASP A 92 -12.41 -11.05 -8.56
C ASP A 92 -11.28 -12.09 -8.77
N PHE A 93 -10.07 -11.80 -8.27
CA PHE A 93 -8.93 -12.70 -8.44
C PHE A 93 -9.17 -14.00 -7.67
N GLN A 94 -9.03 -15.11 -8.39
CA GLN A 94 -9.14 -16.47 -7.90
C GLN A 94 -8.40 -17.44 -8.83
N GLY A 95 -8.31 -18.69 -8.42
CA GLY A 95 -7.62 -19.76 -9.12
C GLY A 95 -6.29 -20.12 -8.47
N GLU A 96 -5.79 -21.29 -8.86
CA GLU A 96 -4.57 -21.88 -8.31
C GLU A 96 -3.32 -20.99 -8.44
N PRO A 97 -3.04 -20.32 -9.58
CA PRO A 97 -1.84 -19.49 -9.69
C PRO A 97 -1.77 -18.37 -8.66
N ILE A 98 -2.84 -17.57 -8.51
CA ILE A 98 -2.86 -16.46 -7.55
C ILE A 98 -2.86 -16.96 -6.10
N HIS A 99 -3.59 -18.05 -5.83
CA HIS A 99 -3.57 -18.69 -4.51
C HIS A 99 -2.15 -19.11 -4.13
N ASN A 100 -1.45 -19.81 -5.02
CA ASN A 100 -0.10 -20.29 -4.77
C ASN A 100 0.89 -19.13 -4.62
N THR A 101 0.78 -18.09 -5.45
CA THR A 101 1.64 -16.90 -5.37
C THR A 101 1.54 -16.21 -4.01
N LEU A 102 0.35 -16.15 -3.40
CA LEU A 102 0.13 -15.37 -2.18
C LEU A 102 0.18 -16.19 -0.89
N LEU A 103 -0.21 -17.47 -0.92
CA LEU A 103 -0.63 -18.20 0.30
C LEU A 103 0.10 -19.53 0.53
N THR A 104 0.97 -19.98 -0.38
CA THR A 104 1.59 -21.33 -0.29
C THR A 104 2.32 -21.57 1.03
N ASP A 105 3.07 -20.58 1.54
CA ASP A 105 3.80 -20.68 2.81
C ASP A 105 2.85 -20.99 3.97
N GLN A 106 1.74 -20.26 4.07
CA GLN A 106 0.75 -20.43 5.13
C GLN A 106 -0.09 -21.71 4.95
N GLU A 107 -0.30 -22.17 3.72
CA GLU A 107 -0.87 -23.50 3.49
C GLU A 107 0.04 -24.63 3.99
N ILE A 108 1.36 -24.51 3.80
CA ILE A 108 2.33 -25.47 4.34
C ILE A 108 2.27 -25.45 5.87
N GLU A 109 2.31 -24.27 6.49
CA GLU A 109 2.20 -24.12 7.94
C GLU A 109 0.93 -24.78 8.49
N ALA A 110 -0.22 -24.57 7.86
CA ALA A 110 -1.48 -25.20 8.27
C ALA A 110 -1.40 -26.74 8.23
N ARG A 111 -0.79 -27.31 7.18
CA ARG A 111 -0.61 -28.76 7.02
C ARG A 111 0.32 -29.33 8.08
N GLU A 112 1.47 -28.70 8.31
CA GLU A 112 2.46 -29.12 9.31
C GLU A 112 1.88 -29.07 10.73
N ARG A 113 1.05 -28.07 11.01
CA ARG A 113 0.39 -27.90 12.32
C ARG A 113 -0.92 -28.70 12.43
N HIS A 114 -1.36 -29.36 11.36
CA HIS A 114 -2.65 -30.05 11.29
C HIS A 114 -3.86 -29.18 11.69
N VAL A 115 -3.86 -27.91 11.31
CA VAL A 115 -4.97 -26.97 11.56
C VAL A 115 -5.70 -26.63 10.26
N ASN A 116 -6.94 -26.16 10.38
CA ASN A 116 -7.68 -25.66 9.22
C ASN A 116 -7.01 -24.35 8.71
N PRO A 117 -6.63 -24.24 7.43
CA PRO A 117 -5.97 -23.03 6.90
C PRO A 117 -6.76 -21.74 7.16
N ARG A 118 -8.10 -21.81 7.18
CA ARG A 118 -8.95 -20.64 7.46
C ARG A 118 -8.72 -20.05 8.84
N THR A 119 -8.35 -20.85 9.84
CA THR A 119 -8.13 -20.37 11.22
C THR A 119 -6.83 -19.60 11.38
N ILE A 120 -5.96 -19.60 10.36
CA ILE A 120 -4.74 -18.78 10.30
C ILE A 120 -4.79 -17.75 9.16
N GLY A 121 -5.99 -17.49 8.61
CA GLY A 121 -6.22 -16.43 7.64
C GLY A 121 -5.89 -16.80 6.19
N VAL A 122 -5.88 -18.09 5.82
CA VAL A 122 -5.75 -18.52 4.42
C VAL A 122 -7.14 -18.62 3.77
N PRO A 123 -7.51 -17.70 2.86
CA PRO A 123 -8.76 -17.82 2.09
C PRO A 123 -8.66 -18.90 1.01
N ASP A 124 -9.80 -19.47 0.61
CA ASP A 124 -9.86 -20.37 -0.53
C ASP A 124 -10.01 -19.59 -1.85
N LEU A 125 -8.88 -19.03 -2.31
CA LEU A 125 -8.78 -18.47 -3.66
C LEU A 125 -8.70 -19.58 -4.73
N ARG A 126 -8.17 -20.77 -4.41
CA ARG A 126 -7.94 -21.85 -5.38
C ARG A 126 -9.25 -22.40 -5.92
N GLY A 127 -10.18 -22.73 -5.01
CA GLY A 127 -11.52 -23.21 -5.32
C GLY A 127 -12.52 -22.09 -5.58
N GLY A 128 -12.12 -20.84 -5.35
CA GLY A 128 -12.98 -19.69 -5.61
C GLY A 128 -14.13 -19.56 -4.61
N THR A 129 -13.93 -19.94 -3.35
CA THR A 129 -14.88 -19.56 -2.29
C THR A 129 -14.68 -18.10 -1.86
N GLN A 130 -13.44 -17.61 -1.90
CA GLN A 130 -13.09 -16.20 -1.69
C GLN A 130 -12.52 -15.55 -2.96
N ARG A 131 -12.50 -14.21 -2.99
CA ARG A 131 -11.97 -13.36 -4.06
C ARG A 131 -11.02 -12.33 -3.46
N LEU A 132 -9.98 -11.98 -4.22
CA LEU A 132 -9.15 -10.81 -3.93
C LEU A 132 -9.51 -9.67 -4.88
N ASP A 133 -9.85 -8.51 -4.32
CA ASP A 133 -10.00 -7.25 -5.04
C ASP A 133 -8.86 -6.29 -4.66
N VAL A 134 -8.40 -5.48 -5.61
CA VAL A 134 -7.30 -4.53 -5.42
C VAL A 134 -7.61 -3.13 -5.95
N ARG A 135 -7.05 -2.11 -5.29
CA ARG A 135 -7.01 -0.73 -5.81
C ARG A 135 -5.65 -0.10 -5.53
N PHE A 136 -5.09 0.57 -6.53
CA PHE A 136 -3.80 1.25 -6.40
C PHE A 136 -4.00 2.76 -6.31
N VAL A 137 -3.42 3.37 -5.29
CA VAL A 137 -3.48 4.81 -5.02
C VAL A 137 -2.06 5.40 -5.01
N GLN A 138 -1.80 6.34 -5.92
CA GLN A 138 -0.53 7.04 -6.06
C GLN A 138 -0.45 8.24 -5.11
N PHE A 139 0.66 8.33 -4.38
CA PHE A 139 1.20 9.57 -3.80
C PHE A 139 2.53 9.92 -4.50
N ASP A 140 3.12 11.08 -4.27
CA ASP A 140 4.31 11.54 -5.00
C ASP A 140 5.45 10.51 -5.09
N ASN A 141 5.72 9.79 -3.99
CA ASN A 141 6.88 8.92 -3.85
C ASN A 141 6.55 7.43 -3.70
N VAL A 142 5.28 7.05 -3.47
CA VAL A 142 4.90 5.66 -3.19
C VAL A 142 3.46 5.37 -3.63
N VAL A 143 3.21 4.12 -3.97
CA VAL A 143 1.86 3.60 -4.24
C VAL A 143 1.37 2.80 -3.04
N ILE A 144 0.11 3.01 -2.67
CA ILE A 144 -0.61 2.16 -1.71
C ILE A 144 -1.52 1.23 -2.50
N GLU A 145 -1.32 -0.07 -2.34
CA GLU A 145 -2.24 -1.09 -2.81
C GLU A 145 -3.21 -1.42 -1.68
N LEU A 146 -4.50 -1.17 -1.89
CA LEU A 146 -5.57 -1.61 -1.00
C LEU A 146 -6.00 -3.01 -1.46
N LEU A 147 -6.11 -3.95 -0.52
CA LEU A 147 -6.49 -5.34 -0.78
C LEU A 147 -7.71 -5.71 0.04
N GLN A 148 -8.73 -6.29 -0.58
CA GLN A 148 -9.87 -6.86 0.13
C GLN A 148 -10.02 -8.32 -0.27
N TYR A 149 -9.92 -9.22 0.70
CA TYR A 149 -10.30 -10.62 0.53
C TYR A 149 -11.74 -10.76 0.96
N ARG A 150 -12.66 -11.10 0.07
CA ARG A 150 -14.10 -11.23 0.38
C ARG A 150 -14.63 -12.60 -0.01
N ASP A 151 -15.77 -13.00 0.53
CA ASP A 151 -16.50 -14.16 0.01
C ASP A 151 -17.03 -13.86 -1.40
N ALA A 152 -17.10 -14.89 -2.26
CA ALA A 152 -17.54 -14.73 -3.64
C ALA A 152 -18.97 -14.15 -3.78
N GLY A 153 -19.83 -14.40 -2.79
CA GLY A 153 -21.20 -13.86 -2.75
C GLY A 153 -21.31 -12.41 -2.24
N GLN A 154 -20.23 -11.85 -1.69
CA GLN A 154 -20.22 -10.45 -1.23
C GLN A 154 -19.94 -9.51 -2.43
N PRO A 155 -20.58 -8.33 -2.48
CA PRO A 155 -20.31 -7.34 -3.52
C PRO A 155 -18.86 -6.84 -3.44
N SER A 156 -18.25 -6.57 -4.60
CA SER A 156 -16.95 -5.90 -4.63
C SER A 156 -17.04 -4.48 -4.04
N GLY A 157 -15.98 -4.04 -3.37
CA GLY A 157 -15.88 -2.69 -2.82
C GLY A 157 -16.55 -2.48 -1.47
N SER A 158 -17.54 -3.32 -1.13
CA SER A 158 -18.34 -3.22 0.10
C SER A 158 -18.45 -4.58 0.79
N GLY A 159 -19.19 -4.66 1.89
CA GLY A 159 -19.23 -5.87 2.70
C GLY A 159 -17.99 -6.08 3.55
N ASP A 160 -17.93 -7.24 4.20
CA ASP A 160 -16.87 -7.61 5.14
C ASP A 160 -15.73 -8.35 4.42
N SER A 161 -14.52 -8.19 4.93
CA SER A 161 -13.42 -9.07 4.53
C SER A 161 -13.58 -10.45 5.15
N PHE A 162 -13.08 -11.47 4.45
CA PHE A 162 -13.09 -12.88 4.86
C PHE A 162 -12.51 -13.08 6.27
N ALA A 163 -11.40 -12.40 6.56
CA ALA A 163 -10.75 -12.47 7.86
C ALA A 163 -11.16 -11.27 8.71
N GLU A 164 -11.41 -11.52 9.99
CA GLU A 164 -11.64 -10.47 10.99
C GLU A 164 -10.41 -9.56 11.12
N ALA A 165 -10.66 -8.31 11.52
CA ALA A 165 -9.59 -7.38 11.85
C ALA A 165 -8.80 -7.89 13.06
N ARG A 166 -7.50 -7.58 13.12
CA ARG A 166 -6.66 -7.94 14.27
C ARG A 166 -6.97 -7.04 15.48
N ASP A 167 -7.14 -7.65 16.65
CA ASP A 167 -7.40 -6.92 17.90
C ASP A 167 -6.17 -6.16 18.44
N HIS A 168 -4.96 -6.72 18.26
CA HIS A 168 -3.72 -6.19 18.83
C HIS A 168 -2.88 -5.43 17.78
N MET A 169 -3.21 -4.16 17.56
CA MET A 169 -2.61 -3.33 16.50
C MET A 169 -1.75 -2.16 17.01
N SER A 170 -1.25 -2.24 18.26
CA SER A 170 -0.24 -1.30 18.74
C SER A 170 1.03 -1.44 17.88
N PRO A 171 1.70 -0.33 17.52
CA PRO A 171 2.91 -0.40 16.69
C PRO A 171 4.09 -1.06 17.43
N ALA A 172 3.94 -1.32 18.74
CA ALA A 172 4.90 -2.08 19.55
C ALA A 172 4.78 -3.60 19.36
N PHE A 173 3.70 -4.12 18.79
CA PHE A 173 3.60 -5.55 18.48
C PHE A 173 4.44 -5.88 17.23
N PRO A 174 5.34 -6.87 17.28
CA PRO A 174 6.10 -7.29 16.11
C PRO A 174 5.17 -7.57 14.93
N ARG A 175 5.60 -7.16 13.73
CA ARG A 175 4.83 -7.27 12.46
C ARG A 175 3.60 -6.37 12.37
N SER A 176 3.35 -5.48 13.34
CA SER A 176 2.40 -4.37 13.19
C SER A 176 3.10 -3.20 12.50
N MET A 177 2.89 -3.08 11.20
CA MET A 177 3.43 -2.00 10.37
C MET A 177 2.65 -0.71 10.57
N HIS A 178 3.28 0.43 10.29
CA HIS A 178 2.60 1.71 10.09
C HIS A 178 3.00 2.33 8.75
N ILE A 179 2.15 3.21 8.22
CA ILE A 179 2.43 4.00 7.02
C ILE A 179 2.75 5.42 7.44
N CYS A 180 3.92 5.90 7.06
CA CYS A 180 4.41 7.23 7.41
C CYS A 180 4.22 8.20 6.23
N PHE A 181 3.35 9.19 6.40
CA PHE A 181 3.05 10.22 5.42
C PHE A 181 3.86 11.48 5.67
N TYR A 182 4.46 12.00 4.61
CA TYR A 182 5.29 13.19 4.65
C TYR A 182 4.43 14.45 4.43
N VAL A 183 4.27 15.25 5.48
CA VAL A 183 3.56 16.54 5.44
C VAL A 183 4.51 17.61 4.90
N ARG A 184 4.00 18.52 4.07
CA ARG A 184 4.80 19.63 3.53
C ARG A 184 5.31 20.54 4.66
N ASP A 185 6.53 21.04 4.51
CA ASP A 185 7.22 21.81 5.55
C ASP A 185 6.43 23.07 5.99
N ASP A 186 5.74 23.73 5.05
CA ASP A 186 5.01 24.99 5.22
C ASP A 186 3.58 24.86 5.77
N VAL A 187 3.06 23.63 5.90
CA VAL A 187 1.73 23.36 6.46
C VAL A 187 1.73 23.53 7.98
N ASP A 188 0.74 24.20 8.59
CA ASP A 188 0.58 24.14 10.05
C ASP A 188 0.22 22.71 10.46
N PHE A 189 1.13 22.04 11.17
CA PHE A 189 0.98 20.64 11.53
C PHE A 189 -0.15 20.43 12.55
N ASN A 190 -0.28 21.31 13.55
CA ASN A 190 -1.33 21.14 14.54
C ASN A 190 -2.72 21.31 13.88
N LYS A 191 -2.84 22.26 12.95
CA LYS A 191 -4.05 22.46 12.13
C LYS A 191 -4.32 21.26 11.22
N PHE A 192 -3.30 20.73 10.54
CA PHE A 192 -3.44 19.55 9.69
C PHE A 192 -4.05 18.36 10.45
N ILE A 193 -3.60 18.10 11.67
CA ILE A 193 -4.12 16.99 12.49
C ILE A 193 -5.56 17.23 12.92
N HIS A 194 -5.90 18.47 13.31
CA HIS A 194 -7.28 18.83 13.59
C HIS A 194 -8.19 18.61 12.37
N ASP A 195 -7.77 19.10 11.20
CA ASP A 195 -8.55 19.00 9.96
C ASP A 195 -8.68 17.55 9.48
N LEU A 196 -7.63 16.72 9.63
CA LEU A 196 -7.65 15.29 9.30
C LEU A 196 -8.76 14.56 10.08
N GLU A 197 -8.83 14.77 11.41
CA GLU A 197 -9.87 14.15 12.23
C GLU A 197 -11.27 14.70 11.89
N ALA A 198 -11.39 16.01 11.65
CA ALA A 198 -12.66 16.64 11.31
C ALA A 198 -13.21 16.18 9.94
N GLU A 199 -12.36 16.16 8.91
CA GLU A 199 -12.73 15.75 7.55
C GLU A 199 -13.09 14.26 7.50
N SER A 200 -12.30 13.42 8.19
CA SER A 200 -12.60 11.99 8.32
C SER A 200 -13.95 11.78 9.02
N ALA A 201 -14.20 12.49 10.12
CA ALA A 201 -15.46 12.40 10.84
C ALA A 201 -16.66 12.87 9.99
N ARG A 202 -16.50 13.93 9.19
CA ARG A 202 -17.53 14.43 8.26
C ARG A 202 -17.95 13.37 7.23
N ARG A 203 -17.02 12.51 6.84
CA ARG A 203 -17.25 11.37 5.93
C ARG A 203 -17.65 10.07 6.63
N GLY A 204 -17.92 10.12 7.94
CA GLY A 204 -18.33 8.96 8.73
C GLY A 204 -17.17 8.07 9.23
N MET A 205 -15.92 8.45 8.98
CA MET A 205 -14.71 7.72 9.40
C MET A 205 -14.26 8.11 10.81
N THR A 206 -15.15 7.97 11.79
CA THR A 206 -14.95 8.40 13.19
C THR A 206 -13.89 7.61 13.98
N GLN A 207 -13.36 6.53 13.39
CA GLN A 207 -12.24 5.75 13.88
C GLN A 207 -10.88 6.37 13.54
N VAL A 208 -10.82 7.33 12.61
CA VAL A 208 -9.60 8.11 12.36
C VAL A 208 -9.35 9.00 13.56
N ARG A 209 -8.29 8.70 14.31
CA ARG A 209 -8.01 9.32 15.62
C ARG A 209 -6.54 9.52 15.80
N ALA A 210 -6.13 10.79 15.95
CA ALA A 210 -4.75 11.12 16.26
C ALA A 210 -4.50 11.05 17.78
N ASN A 211 -3.30 10.62 18.16
CA ASN A 211 -2.85 10.69 19.54
C ASN A 211 -2.68 12.15 20.00
N ARG A 212 -2.35 12.33 21.29
CA ARG A 212 -1.93 13.61 21.88
C ARG A 212 -0.59 13.40 22.58
N VAL A 213 0.24 14.44 22.62
CA VAL A 213 1.55 14.39 23.32
C VAL A 213 1.45 14.67 24.82
N ILE A 214 0.23 14.76 25.33
CA ILE A 214 -0.08 14.91 26.75
C ILE A 214 -0.83 13.68 27.24
N THR A 215 -0.72 13.39 28.54
CA THR A 215 -1.46 12.31 29.16
C THR A 215 -2.96 12.61 29.14
N VAL A 216 -3.72 11.73 28.50
CA VAL A 216 -5.19 11.68 28.54
C VAL A 216 -5.61 10.25 28.85
N THR A 217 -6.73 10.07 29.55
CA THR A 217 -7.22 8.75 29.99
C THR A 217 -8.57 8.38 29.40
N SER A 218 -9.14 9.23 28.55
CA SER A 218 -10.40 8.98 27.84
C SER A 218 -10.46 9.69 26.50
N GLU A 219 -11.33 9.20 25.61
CA GLU A 219 -11.60 9.86 24.32
C GLU A 219 -12.15 11.28 24.49
N GLN A 220 -12.94 11.54 25.53
CA GLN A 220 -13.44 12.88 25.83
C GLN A 220 -12.28 13.84 26.13
N GLN A 221 -11.34 13.43 26.97
CA GLN A 221 -10.14 14.22 27.26
C GLN A 221 -9.24 14.39 26.04
N ARG A 222 -9.08 13.35 25.20
CA ARG A 222 -8.32 13.43 23.94
C ARG A 222 -8.89 14.47 22.99
N ARG A 223 -10.23 14.49 22.83
CA ARG A 223 -10.94 15.47 21.98
C ARG A 223 -10.89 16.88 22.55
N ALA A 224 -10.89 17.03 23.88
CA ALA A 224 -10.79 18.32 24.56
C ALA A 224 -9.35 18.84 24.71
N ALA A 225 -8.35 18.04 24.34
CA ALA A 225 -6.94 18.44 24.43
C ALA A 225 -6.66 19.69 23.56
N PRO A 226 -5.81 20.60 24.03
CA PRO A 226 -5.47 21.82 23.29
C PRO A 226 -4.76 21.48 21.98
N MET A 227 -4.92 22.34 20.97
CA MET A 227 -4.40 22.11 19.61
C MET A 227 -2.88 21.95 19.58
N GLU A 228 -2.16 22.59 20.51
CA GLU A 228 -0.72 22.49 20.68
C GLU A 228 -0.25 21.07 21.06
N ALA A 229 -1.15 20.22 21.58
CA ALA A 229 -0.86 18.84 21.91
C ALA A 229 -0.91 17.87 20.72
N ASN A 230 -1.17 18.36 19.50
CA ASN A 230 -1.29 17.54 18.29
C ASN A 230 0.06 17.14 17.69
N THR A 231 1.17 17.78 18.06
CA THR A 231 2.47 17.54 17.42
C THR A 231 3.56 17.31 18.46
N ASN A 232 4.27 16.19 18.32
CA ASN A 232 5.53 15.96 19.01
C ASN A 232 6.67 16.62 18.22
N ARG A 233 7.49 17.44 18.86
CA ARG A 233 8.64 18.10 18.24
C ARG A 233 9.92 17.61 18.90
N ILE A 234 10.78 16.96 18.12
CA ILE A 234 12.07 16.47 18.60
C ILE A 234 13.12 17.53 18.32
N THR A 235 13.66 18.13 19.38
CA THR A 235 14.62 19.24 19.30
C THR A 235 16.04 18.86 19.74
N GLN A 236 16.29 17.58 20.03
CA GLN A 236 17.57 17.11 20.54
C GLN A 236 17.94 15.73 19.97
N GLY A 237 19.24 15.44 19.94
CA GLY A 237 19.78 14.15 19.51
C GLY A 237 19.76 13.94 17.99
N LEU A 238 20.01 12.70 17.56
CA LEU A 238 20.06 12.36 16.11
C LEU A 238 18.71 12.49 15.41
N SER A 239 17.62 12.49 16.18
CA SER A 239 16.24 12.67 15.71
C SER A 239 15.79 14.14 15.72
N GLU A 240 16.70 15.07 16.04
CA GLU A 240 16.41 16.51 15.99
C GLU A 240 15.90 16.94 14.60
N GLY A 241 14.80 17.68 14.61
CA GLY A 241 14.13 18.21 13.42
C GLY A 241 12.89 17.42 13.00
N TRP A 242 12.54 16.34 13.70
CA TRP A 242 11.24 15.69 13.49
C TRP A 242 10.11 16.48 14.14
N GLU A 243 9.05 16.71 13.37
CA GLU A 243 7.70 16.91 13.90
C GLU A 243 6.88 15.67 13.54
N LEU A 244 6.13 15.08 14.48
CA LEU A 244 5.38 13.85 14.21
C LEU A 244 4.15 13.67 15.09
N ILE A 245 3.22 12.84 14.61
CA ILE A 245 2.13 12.25 15.40
C ILE A 245 1.72 10.89 14.83
N TYR A 246 1.19 10.03 15.70
CA TYR A 246 0.54 8.78 15.30
C TYR A 246 -0.97 8.92 15.27
N CYS A 247 -1.59 8.25 14.30
CA CYS A 247 -3.02 8.25 14.05
C CYS A 247 -3.50 6.84 13.69
N LYS A 248 -4.76 6.54 13.97
CA LYS A 248 -5.46 5.39 13.38
C LYS A 248 -6.06 5.77 12.04
N GLY A 249 -5.98 4.89 11.05
CA GLY A 249 -6.74 5.01 9.81
C GLY A 249 -8.17 4.47 9.91
N PRO A 250 -8.96 4.55 8.83
CA PRO A 250 -10.35 4.07 8.79
C PRO A 250 -10.47 2.54 8.94
N GLU A 251 -9.41 1.78 8.68
CA GLU A 251 -9.40 0.32 8.80
C GLU A 251 -8.71 -0.12 10.11
N GLY A 252 -8.38 0.82 10.99
CA GLY A 252 -7.68 0.58 12.25
C GLY A 252 -6.16 0.40 12.08
N GLU A 253 -5.65 0.59 10.87
CA GLU A 253 -4.23 0.60 10.55
C GLU A 253 -3.49 1.72 11.26
N GLN A 254 -2.18 1.55 11.42
CA GLN A 254 -1.32 2.54 12.04
C GLN A 254 -0.83 3.53 11.00
N LEU A 255 -1.12 4.81 11.22
CA LEU A 255 -0.61 5.91 10.41
C LEU A 255 0.34 6.75 11.26
N GLU A 256 1.40 7.23 10.63
CA GLU A 256 2.26 8.26 11.17
C GLU A 256 2.24 9.43 10.18
N PHE A 257 2.17 10.66 10.69
CA PHE A 257 2.40 11.85 9.88
C PHE A 257 3.65 12.51 10.40
N VAL A 258 4.51 12.97 9.49
CA VAL A 258 5.79 13.57 9.86
C VAL A 258 6.14 14.79 9.02
N LYS A 259 6.99 15.64 9.59
CA LYS A 259 7.87 16.55 8.86
C LYS A 259 9.30 16.27 9.27
N ALA A 260 10.17 16.12 8.28
CA ALA A 260 11.60 16.05 8.47
C ALA A 260 12.16 17.44 8.20
N LEU A 261 12.60 18.13 9.24
CA LEU A 261 13.16 19.49 9.15
C LEU A 261 14.64 19.49 9.54
N GLY A 262 15.34 20.58 9.20
CA GLY A 262 16.70 20.85 9.69
C GLY A 262 17.65 19.65 9.62
N PRO A 263 18.26 19.21 10.74
CA PRO A 263 19.25 18.14 10.76
C PRO A 263 18.75 16.82 10.19
N VAL A 264 17.55 16.37 10.56
CA VAL A 264 17.06 15.08 10.06
C VAL A 264 16.78 15.12 8.55
N LYS A 265 16.20 16.21 8.04
CA LYS A 265 15.99 16.40 6.59
C LYS A 265 17.29 16.27 5.81
N LYS A 266 18.35 16.88 6.32
CA LYS A 266 19.70 16.80 5.72
C LYS A 266 20.19 15.36 5.68
N ARG A 267 20.05 14.59 6.77
CA ARG A 267 20.49 13.19 6.83
C ARG A 267 19.80 12.30 5.80
N PHE A 268 18.48 12.43 5.63
CA PHE A 268 17.75 11.71 4.59
C PHE A 268 18.20 12.10 3.18
N SER A 269 18.41 13.40 2.95
CA SER A 269 18.88 13.92 1.66
C SER A 269 20.29 13.42 1.31
N ASP A 270 21.22 13.48 2.27
CA ASP A 270 22.59 12.98 2.11
C ASP A 270 22.61 11.47 1.79
N ALA A 271 21.77 10.69 2.48
CA ALA A 271 21.66 9.25 2.26
C ALA A 271 21.11 8.91 0.86
N LEU A 272 20.09 9.63 0.39
CA LEU A 272 19.55 9.47 -0.95
C LEU A 272 20.60 9.80 -2.02
N ALA A 273 21.31 10.93 -1.86
CA ALA A 273 22.38 11.33 -2.79
C ALA A 273 23.49 10.28 -2.85
N ALA A 274 23.91 9.74 -1.69
CA ALA A 274 24.91 8.67 -1.64
C ALA A 274 24.43 7.38 -2.33
N ARG A 275 23.14 7.05 -2.25
CA ARG A 275 22.56 5.88 -2.93
C ARG A 275 22.51 6.06 -4.44
N GLN A 276 22.23 7.27 -4.92
CA GLN A 276 22.18 7.60 -6.34
C GLN A 276 23.55 7.63 -7.00
N GLN A 277 24.62 7.96 -6.26
CA GLN A 277 26.00 7.89 -6.76
C GLN A 277 26.53 6.46 -6.91
N ARG A 278 25.89 5.47 -6.27
CA ARG A 278 26.31 4.05 -6.29
C ARG A 278 25.57 3.19 -7.31
N GLY A 279 24.47 3.68 -7.87
CA GLY A 279 23.64 2.98 -8.86
C GLY A 279 23.94 3.45 -10.27
#